data_AF-A0A7Y6AMW2-F1
#
_entry.id   AF-A0A7Y6AMW2-F1
#
_cell.length_a   1.000
_cell.length_b   1.000
_cell.length_c   1.000
_cell.angle_alpha   90.00
_cell.angle_beta   90.00
_cell.angle_gamma   90.00
#
_symmetry.space_group_name_H-M   'P 1'
#
loop_
_entity.id
_entity.type
_entity.pdbx_description
1 polymer ?
#
loop_
_entity_poly.entity_id
_entity_poly.type
_entity_poly.pdbx_seq_one_letter_code
_entity_poly.pdbx_strand_id
1 'polypeptide(L)'
;MTAGAGTVLWAMLTSVDAARHLLHGAAAEAGFRARLCDEDCINIAVPFSLRNRRRAVRMTAAVRLSGRGADVVWTADQGPLNHGHLANIEEKLPEGVMDYHGLEDAALRAGLTLGGRTEFRAVVRLLARGETVLAVGKGNLNEAAGYVVLTSRRFLVIETSVLGSRILFDAPHGSIEALSLGKRSTGETIRVALPSGPIVISRLGHGEGYGLVKSFREEKRNRERFVPSSAEGSPAPDSRNS
;
A
#
# COMPACT_ATOMS: atom_id res chain seq x y z
N MET A 1 -12.28 -5.90 -12.80
CA MET A 1 -13.23 -4.87 -12.33
C MET A 1 -12.45 -3.84 -11.53
N THR A 2 -12.33 -2.64 -12.09
CA THR A 2 -11.73 -1.46 -11.44
C THR A 2 -12.63 -1.02 -10.29
N ALA A 3 -12.02 -0.71 -9.14
CA ALA A 3 -12.73 -0.15 -8.00
C ALA A 3 -13.25 1.25 -8.41
N GLY A 4 -14.57 1.48 -8.35
CA GLY A 4 -15.18 2.76 -8.70
C GLY A 4 -14.79 3.86 -7.72
N ALA A 5 -15.02 5.12 -8.09
CA ALA A 5 -14.60 6.34 -7.37
C ALA A 5 -15.17 6.56 -5.93
N GLY A 6 -15.65 5.50 -5.26
CA GLY A 6 -16.15 5.53 -3.89
C GLY A 6 -15.88 4.25 -3.09
N THR A 7 -14.99 3.36 -3.57
CA THR A 7 -14.65 2.10 -2.89
C THR A 7 -13.36 2.22 -2.07
N VAL A 8 -13.33 1.57 -0.90
CA VAL A 8 -12.10 1.40 -0.11
C VAL A 8 -11.77 -0.08 -0.02
N LEU A 9 -10.52 -0.45 -0.25
CA LEU A 9 -10.06 -1.83 -0.15
C LEU A 9 -9.27 -2.01 1.15
N TRP A 10 -9.60 -3.04 1.92
CA TRP A 10 -8.77 -3.57 2.99
C TRP A 10 -8.31 -4.99 2.65
N ALA A 11 -7.18 -5.39 3.22
CA ALA A 11 -6.73 -6.76 3.25
C ALA A 11 -6.62 -7.21 4.71
N MET A 12 -7.04 -8.44 4.99
CA MET A 12 -7.04 -9.04 6.32
C MET A 12 -6.33 -10.38 6.29
N LEU A 13 -5.50 -10.67 7.29
CA LEU A 13 -4.72 -11.90 7.46
C LEU A 13 -5.56 -13.02 8.10
N THR A 14 -6.84 -13.10 7.75
CA THR A 14 -7.80 -14.05 8.32
C THR A 14 -8.64 -14.69 7.22
N SER A 15 -9.33 -15.79 7.52
CA SER A 15 -10.28 -16.40 6.58
C SER A 15 -11.48 -15.47 6.32
N VAL A 16 -12.23 -15.73 5.25
CA VAL A 16 -13.45 -14.96 4.92
C VAL A 16 -14.44 -14.95 6.09
N ASP A 17 -14.70 -16.11 6.70
CA ASP A 17 -15.62 -16.21 7.85
C ASP A 17 -15.10 -15.45 9.07
N ALA A 18 -13.81 -15.60 9.41
CA ALA A 18 -13.21 -14.88 10.52
C ALA A 18 -13.25 -13.37 10.30
N ALA A 19 -12.90 -12.90 9.10
CA ALA A 19 -13.01 -11.49 8.73
C ALA A 19 -14.44 -10.98 8.88
N ARG A 20 -15.45 -11.75 8.44
CA ARG A 20 -16.86 -11.37 8.59
C ARG A 20 -17.26 -11.21 10.06
N HIS A 21 -16.91 -12.16 10.91
CA HIS A 21 -17.20 -12.10 12.34
C HIS A 21 -16.47 -10.95 13.04
N LEU A 22 -15.19 -10.74 12.74
CA LEU A 22 -14.39 -9.66 13.31
C LEU A 22 -14.93 -8.29 12.91
N LEU A 23 -15.23 -8.07 11.64
CA LEU A 23 -15.81 -6.82 11.15
C LEU A 23 -17.20 -6.56 11.72
N HIS A 24 -18.02 -7.60 11.86
CA HIS A 24 -19.33 -7.48 12.50
C HIS A 24 -19.19 -7.04 13.97
N GLY A 25 -18.32 -7.72 14.74
CA GLY A 25 -18.05 -7.38 16.14
C GLY A 25 -17.48 -5.96 16.30
N ALA A 26 -16.47 -5.62 15.49
CA ALA A 26 -15.84 -4.30 15.50
C ALA A 26 -16.81 -3.17 15.16
N ALA A 27 -17.71 -3.39 14.19
CA ALA A 27 -18.75 -2.41 13.86
C ALA A 27 -19.78 -2.25 14.97
N ALA A 28 -20.18 -3.33 15.65
CA ALA A 28 -21.06 -3.26 16.80
C ALA A 28 -20.40 -2.50 17.97
N GLU A 29 -19.12 -2.78 18.26
CA GLU A 29 -18.36 -2.07 19.30
C GLU A 29 -18.14 -0.59 18.96
N ALA A 30 -18.00 -0.25 17.67
CA ALA A 30 -17.97 1.12 17.18
C ALA A 30 -19.33 1.86 17.29
N GLY A 31 -20.38 1.18 17.77
CA GLY A 31 -21.72 1.73 17.95
C GLY A 31 -22.57 1.71 16.67
N PHE A 32 -22.18 0.93 15.67
CA PHE A 32 -22.92 0.78 14.42
C PHE A 32 -23.82 -0.45 14.44
N ARG A 33 -24.87 -0.44 13.61
CA ARG A 33 -25.75 -1.60 13.45
C ARG A 33 -25.23 -2.46 12.31
N ALA A 34 -24.53 -3.54 12.64
CA ALA A 34 -24.06 -4.52 11.67
C ALA A 34 -25.08 -5.66 11.50
N ARG A 35 -25.20 -6.17 10.27
CA ARG A 35 -25.95 -7.39 9.94
C ARG A 35 -25.15 -8.19 8.94
N LEU A 36 -24.93 -9.47 9.23
CA LEU A 36 -24.44 -10.40 8.23
C LEU A 36 -25.51 -10.58 7.16
N CYS A 37 -25.10 -10.57 5.90
CA CYS A 37 -25.95 -10.90 4.76
C CYS A 37 -25.46 -12.19 4.09
N ASP A 38 -26.34 -12.77 3.27
CA ASP A 38 -25.99 -13.88 2.39
C ASP A 38 -24.92 -13.42 1.38
N GLU A 39 -24.06 -14.33 0.93
CA GLU A 39 -22.92 -14.06 0.03
C GLU A 39 -21.82 -13.13 0.61
N ASP A 40 -21.04 -13.66 1.57
CA ASP A 40 -19.77 -13.08 2.07
C ASP A 40 -19.77 -11.58 2.36
N CYS A 41 -20.91 -11.02 2.76
CA CYS A 41 -21.07 -9.58 2.98
C CYS A 41 -21.54 -9.23 4.40
N ILE A 42 -21.34 -7.96 4.75
CA ILE A 42 -21.82 -7.33 5.97
C ILE A 42 -22.43 -5.98 5.62
N ASN A 43 -23.68 -5.77 6.02
CA ASN A 43 -24.34 -4.47 5.91
C ASN A 43 -24.22 -3.72 7.24
N ILE A 44 -23.73 -2.49 7.18
CA ILE A 44 -23.43 -1.66 8.36
C ILE A 44 -24.19 -0.35 8.24
N ALA A 45 -25.11 -0.13 9.16
CA ALA A 45 -25.82 1.14 9.29
C ALA A 45 -25.20 1.97 10.42
N VAL A 46 -24.62 3.10 10.03
CA VAL A 46 -24.12 4.12 10.94
C VAL A 46 -25.30 5.02 11.33
N PRO A 47 -25.66 5.09 12.63
CA PRO A 47 -26.77 5.92 13.07
C PRO A 47 -26.46 7.42 12.90
N PHE A 48 -27.52 8.22 12.83
CA PHE A 48 -27.38 9.67 12.90
C PHE A 48 -26.69 10.09 14.21
N SER A 49 -25.75 11.03 14.14
CA SER A 49 -25.06 11.57 15.31
C SER A 49 -25.33 13.06 15.44
N LEU A 50 -26.12 13.44 16.45
CA LEU A 50 -26.34 14.85 16.82
C LEU A 50 -25.04 15.53 17.25
N ARG A 51 -24.25 14.86 18.11
CA ARG A 51 -22.97 15.37 18.64
C ARG A 51 -21.98 15.74 17.54
N ASN A 52 -21.84 14.89 16.53
CA ASN A 52 -20.89 15.10 15.43
C ASN A 52 -21.55 15.78 14.22
N ARG A 53 -22.85 16.12 14.29
CA ARG A 53 -23.67 16.64 13.18
C ARG A 53 -23.57 15.78 11.91
N ARG A 54 -23.53 14.45 12.06
CA ARG A 54 -23.36 13.49 10.96
C ARG A 54 -24.68 12.79 10.62
N ARG A 55 -24.98 12.69 9.33
CA ARG A 55 -26.13 11.96 8.80
C ARG A 55 -25.97 10.45 8.98
N ALA A 56 -27.08 9.73 8.98
CA ALA A 56 -27.06 8.28 8.91
C ALA A 56 -26.47 7.83 7.57
N VAL A 57 -25.66 6.78 7.59
CA VAL A 57 -24.99 6.22 6.40
C VAL A 57 -25.14 4.71 6.41
N ARG A 58 -25.29 4.12 5.23
CA ARG A 58 -25.20 2.67 5.03
C ARG A 58 -23.95 2.34 4.24
N MET A 59 -23.23 1.35 4.72
CA MET A 59 -22.02 0.84 4.11
C MET A 59 -22.13 -0.67 3.98
N THR A 60 -21.49 -1.22 2.96
CA THR A 60 -21.37 -2.66 2.76
C THR A 60 -19.91 -3.04 2.73
N ALA A 61 -19.56 -4.09 3.46
CA ALA A 61 -18.28 -4.78 3.36
C ALA A 61 -18.50 -6.07 2.59
N ALA A 62 -18.01 -6.16 1.36
CA ALA A 62 -17.95 -7.40 0.61
C ALA A 62 -16.61 -8.08 0.86
N VAL A 63 -16.63 -9.24 1.51
CA VAL A 63 -15.44 -10.01 1.88
C VAL A 63 -15.21 -11.07 0.81
N ARG A 64 -13.97 -11.24 0.38
CA ARG A 64 -13.61 -12.22 -0.66
C ARG A 64 -12.33 -12.91 -0.30
N LEU A 65 -12.21 -14.18 -0.68
CA LEU A 65 -10.95 -14.91 -0.55
C LEU A 65 -9.83 -14.19 -1.31
N SER A 66 -8.68 -14.10 -0.66
CA SER A 66 -7.44 -13.52 -1.18
C SER A 66 -6.29 -14.48 -0.92
N GLY A 67 -5.19 -14.35 -1.68
CA GLY A 67 -4.07 -15.29 -1.59
C GLY A 67 -3.40 -15.39 -0.22
N ARG A 68 -3.60 -14.39 0.65
CA ARG A 68 -3.04 -14.32 2.02
C ARG A 68 -4.10 -14.24 3.13
N GLY A 69 -5.39 -14.39 2.79
CA GLY A 69 -6.48 -14.22 3.74
C GLY A 69 -7.76 -13.73 3.05
N ALA A 70 -8.24 -12.55 3.41
CA ALA A 70 -9.46 -11.98 2.86
C ALA A 70 -9.26 -10.53 2.40
N ASP A 71 -9.78 -10.22 1.22
CA ASP A 71 -9.92 -8.84 0.73
C ASP A 71 -11.32 -8.33 1.09
N VAL A 72 -11.41 -7.11 1.61
CA VAL A 72 -12.67 -6.46 1.97
C VAL A 72 -12.86 -5.23 1.10
N VAL A 73 -13.89 -5.26 0.25
CA VAL A 73 -14.29 -4.13 -0.57
C VAL A 73 -15.41 -3.40 0.14
N TRP A 74 -15.12 -2.18 0.58
CA TRP A 74 -16.10 -1.28 1.18
C TRP A 74 -16.79 -0.46 0.11
N THR A 75 -18.11 -0.32 0.25
CA THR A 75 -18.95 0.62 -0.50
C THR A 75 -19.89 1.36 0.44
N ALA A 76 -20.47 2.48 -0.02
CA ALA A 76 -21.54 3.19 0.68
C ALA A 76 -22.71 3.44 -0.27
N ASP A 77 -23.94 3.38 0.25
CA ASP A 77 -25.17 3.56 -0.55
C ASP A 77 -25.31 4.98 -1.09
N GLN A 78 -24.78 5.97 -0.36
CA GLN A 78 -24.89 7.38 -0.73
C GLN A 78 -23.58 8.13 -0.46
N GLY A 79 -23.02 8.69 -1.53
CA GLY A 79 -21.81 9.51 -1.48
C GLY A 79 -20.52 8.71 -1.25
N PRO A 80 -19.38 9.39 -1.11
CA PRO A 80 -18.10 8.74 -0.85
C PRO A 80 -18.07 8.12 0.55
N LEU A 81 -17.37 7.00 0.69
CA LEU A 81 -17.11 6.38 1.98
C LEU A 81 -16.45 7.36 2.95
N ASN A 82 -17.04 7.49 4.14
CA ASN A 82 -16.43 8.28 5.20
C ASN A 82 -15.32 7.46 5.86
N HIS A 83 -14.08 7.82 5.58
CA HIS A 83 -12.89 7.17 6.14
C HIS A 83 -12.83 7.18 7.67
N GLY A 84 -13.50 8.12 8.34
CA GLY A 84 -13.59 8.14 9.80
C GLY A 84 -14.46 7.02 10.37
N HIS A 85 -15.50 6.58 9.66
CA HIS A 85 -16.29 5.42 10.08
C HIS A 85 -15.48 4.13 9.93
N LEU A 86 -14.77 4.00 8.81
CA LEU A 86 -13.87 2.86 8.58
C LEU A 86 -12.73 2.83 9.60
N ALA A 87 -12.12 3.97 9.92
CA ALA A 87 -11.09 4.05 10.96
C ALA A 87 -11.61 3.61 12.34
N ASN A 88 -12.84 3.99 12.71
CA ASN A 88 -13.45 3.57 13.98
C ASN A 88 -13.68 2.05 14.02
N ILE A 89 -14.12 1.43 12.91
CA ILE A 89 -14.23 -0.04 12.83
C ILE A 89 -12.84 -0.67 12.97
N GLU A 90 -11.85 -0.17 12.24
CA GLU A 90 -10.50 -0.69 12.27
C GLU A 90 -9.87 -0.61 13.66
N GLU A 91 -10.09 0.47 14.40
CA GLU A 91 -9.61 0.64 15.79
C GLU A 91 -10.17 -0.42 16.76
N LYS A 92 -11.32 -1.03 16.44
CA LYS A 92 -11.92 -2.12 17.22
C LYS A 92 -11.47 -3.51 16.79
N LEU A 93 -10.69 -3.61 15.72
CA LEU A 93 -10.12 -4.89 15.30
C LEU A 93 -8.91 -5.27 16.18
N PRO A 94 -8.75 -6.57 16.49
CA PRO A 94 -7.56 -7.07 17.16
C PRO A 94 -6.28 -6.69 16.42
N GLU A 95 -5.16 -6.57 17.14
CA GLU A 95 -3.87 -6.34 16.51
C GLU A 95 -3.47 -7.52 15.61
N GLY A 96 -2.75 -7.23 14.52
CA GLY A 96 -2.24 -8.23 13.59
C GLY A 96 -3.24 -8.81 12.60
N VAL A 97 -4.53 -8.43 12.63
CA VAL A 97 -5.52 -8.96 11.66
C VAL A 97 -5.53 -8.21 10.33
N MET A 98 -5.04 -6.96 10.32
CA MET A 98 -5.00 -6.11 9.13
C MET A 98 -3.68 -6.34 8.38
N ASP A 99 -3.75 -6.54 7.07
CA ASP A 99 -2.57 -6.53 6.20
C ASP A 99 -2.36 -5.12 5.65
N TYR A 100 -1.34 -4.42 6.17
CA TYR A 100 -0.89 -3.14 5.63
C TYR A 100 0.10 -3.32 4.49
N HIS A 101 -0.09 -4.33 3.65
CA HIS A 101 0.70 -4.62 2.46
C HIS A 101 2.19 -4.83 2.78
N GLY A 102 2.52 -5.39 3.95
CA GLY A 102 3.90 -5.57 4.41
C GLY A 102 4.62 -4.29 4.88
N LEU A 103 3.90 -3.16 5.01
CA LEU A 103 4.46 -1.88 5.48
C LEU A 103 5.01 -1.97 6.90
N GLU A 104 4.33 -2.67 7.80
CA GLU A 104 4.77 -2.88 9.19
C GLU A 104 6.14 -3.58 9.22
N ASP A 105 6.25 -4.72 8.55
CA ASP A 105 7.51 -5.46 8.46
C ASP A 105 8.63 -4.64 7.79
N ALA A 106 8.30 -3.88 6.75
CA ALA A 106 9.26 -3.01 6.08
C ALA A 106 9.77 -1.89 7.00
N ALA A 107 8.89 -1.31 7.81
CA ALA A 107 9.26 -0.26 8.77
C ALA A 107 10.11 -0.83 9.91
N LEU A 108 9.77 -2.02 10.43
CA LEU A 108 10.58 -2.72 11.42
C LEU A 108 12.00 -3.01 10.90
N ARG A 109 12.14 -3.50 9.66
CA ARG A 109 13.46 -3.71 9.03
C ARG A 109 14.26 -2.42 8.84
N ALA A 110 13.58 -1.30 8.64
CA ALA A 110 14.19 0.00 8.49
C ALA A 110 14.54 0.68 9.84
N GLY A 111 14.09 0.12 10.97
CA GLY A 111 14.15 0.80 12.27
C GLY A 111 13.28 2.06 12.34
N LEU A 112 12.27 2.15 11.47
CA LEU A 112 11.39 3.31 11.34
C LEU A 112 10.18 3.14 12.24
N THR A 113 10.02 4.04 13.22
CA THR A 113 8.80 4.12 14.01
C THR A 113 7.72 4.87 13.23
N LEU A 114 6.69 4.16 12.82
CA LEU A 114 5.49 4.74 12.21
C LEU A 114 4.45 5.06 13.30
N GLY A 115 3.68 6.13 13.11
CA GLY A 115 2.66 6.66 14.03
C GLY A 115 1.39 5.80 14.15
N GLY A 116 1.52 4.48 14.01
CA GLY A 116 0.45 3.50 14.10
C GLY A 116 -0.49 3.48 12.89
N ARG A 117 -1.69 2.90 13.09
CA ARG A 117 -2.67 2.60 12.04
C ARG A 117 -3.02 3.81 11.15
N THR A 118 -3.03 5.02 11.70
CA THR A 118 -3.32 6.24 10.93
C THR A 118 -2.28 6.49 9.84
N GLU A 119 -1.00 6.36 10.15
CA GLU A 119 0.06 6.55 9.16
C GLU A 119 0.12 5.39 8.18
N PHE A 120 -0.08 4.14 8.65
CA PHE A 120 -0.17 2.98 7.75
C PHE A 120 -1.27 3.18 6.71
N ARG A 121 -2.48 3.57 7.14
CA ARG A 121 -3.60 3.90 6.25
C ARG A 121 -3.22 4.96 5.21
N ALA A 122 -2.53 6.01 5.63
CA ALA A 122 -2.16 7.11 4.74
C ALA A 122 -1.27 6.65 3.58
N VAL A 123 -0.39 5.66 3.83
CA VAL A 123 0.46 5.04 2.82
C VAL A 123 -0.31 4.02 1.99
N VAL A 124 -0.96 3.03 2.61
CA VAL A 124 -1.54 1.88 1.89
C VAL A 124 -2.72 2.28 0.99
N ARG A 125 -3.44 3.37 1.31
CA ARG A 125 -4.52 3.90 0.44
C ARG A 125 -4.03 4.36 -0.93
N LEU A 126 -2.75 4.66 -1.07
CA LEU A 126 -2.14 5.10 -2.32
C LEU A 126 -1.57 3.91 -3.13
N LEU A 127 -1.61 2.70 -2.56
CA LEU A 127 -1.14 1.47 -3.19
C LEU A 127 -2.27 0.81 -3.98
N ALA A 128 -1.90 0.18 -5.09
CA ALA A 128 -2.82 -0.61 -5.88
C ALA A 128 -3.11 -1.95 -5.19
N ARG A 129 -4.24 -2.58 -5.56
CA ARG A 129 -4.59 -3.92 -5.07
C ARG A 129 -3.46 -4.92 -5.38
N GLY A 130 -3.05 -5.67 -4.36
CA GLY A 130 -1.97 -6.67 -4.43
C GLY A 130 -0.56 -6.08 -4.60
N GLU A 131 -0.39 -4.76 -4.51
CA GLU A 131 0.93 -4.13 -4.41
C GLU A 131 1.45 -4.33 -2.98
N THR A 132 2.72 -4.73 -2.83
CA THR A 132 3.33 -5.01 -1.51
C THR A 132 4.52 -4.10 -1.28
N VAL A 133 4.68 -3.59 -0.07
CA VAL A 133 5.82 -2.77 0.36
C VAL A 133 7.04 -3.66 0.60
N LEU A 134 8.13 -3.37 -0.10
CA LEU A 134 9.41 -4.08 0.02
C LEU A 134 10.34 -3.38 1.00
N ALA A 135 10.41 -2.05 0.92
CA ALA A 135 11.20 -1.22 1.80
C ALA A 135 10.55 0.16 1.97
N VAL A 136 10.80 0.79 3.12
CA VAL A 136 10.31 2.12 3.45
C VAL A 136 11.40 2.92 4.16
N GLY A 137 11.39 4.25 3.96
CA GLY A 137 12.14 5.22 4.73
C GLY A 137 11.37 6.52 4.87
N LYS A 138 11.90 7.47 5.64
CA LYS A 138 11.33 8.80 5.81
C LYS A 138 12.34 9.86 5.42
N GLY A 139 12.00 10.71 4.48
CA GLY A 139 12.92 11.71 3.95
C GLY A 139 12.22 12.86 3.26
N ASN A 140 13.00 13.71 2.60
CA ASN A 140 12.52 14.93 1.98
C ASN A 140 12.78 14.90 0.47
N LEU A 141 11.75 15.19 -0.32
CA LEU A 141 11.83 15.47 -1.74
C LEU A 141 11.42 16.93 -1.97
N ASN A 142 12.31 17.75 -2.52
CA ASN A 142 12.07 19.19 -2.71
C ASN A 142 11.57 19.89 -1.44
N GLU A 143 12.25 19.64 -0.31
CA GLU A 143 11.90 20.05 1.06
C GLU A 143 10.62 19.45 1.67
N ALA A 144 9.72 18.87 0.86
CA ALA A 144 8.53 18.19 1.37
C ALA A 144 8.89 16.86 2.04
N ALA A 145 8.57 16.75 3.34
CA ALA A 145 8.81 15.55 4.13
C ALA A 145 7.75 14.47 3.83
N GLY A 146 8.17 13.21 3.78
CA GLY A 146 7.27 12.12 3.46
C GLY A 146 7.89 10.73 3.57
N TYR A 147 7.07 9.74 3.23
CA TYR A 147 7.49 8.35 3.14
C TYR A 147 8.05 8.05 1.76
N VAL A 148 9.18 7.37 1.74
CA VAL A 148 9.84 6.87 0.55
C VAL A 148 9.59 5.38 0.52
N VAL A 149 8.78 4.92 -0.42
CA VAL A 149 8.21 3.57 -0.41
C VAL A 149 8.62 2.85 -1.69
N LEU A 150 9.36 1.76 -1.54
CA LEU A 150 9.61 0.82 -2.62
C LEU A 150 8.57 -0.30 -2.52
N THR A 151 7.83 -0.54 -3.59
CA THR A 151 6.83 -1.61 -3.66
C THR A 151 7.24 -2.69 -4.66
N SER A 152 6.45 -3.77 -4.78
CA SER A 152 6.60 -4.77 -5.84
C SER A 152 6.32 -4.24 -7.25
N ARG A 153 5.87 -2.98 -7.41
CA ARG A 153 5.51 -2.41 -8.72
C ARG A 153 6.27 -1.13 -9.07
N ARG A 154 6.54 -0.28 -8.08
CA ARG A 154 7.03 1.08 -8.30
C ARG A 154 7.76 1.63 -7.08
N PHE A 155 8.41 2.76 -7.30
CA PHE A 155 9.03 3.58 -6.28
C PHE A 155 8.18 4.84 -6.09
N LEU A 156 7.80 5.13 -4.85
CA LEU A 156 6.92 6.22 -4.48
C LEU A 156 7.59 7.16 -3.48
N VAL A 157 7.31 8.46 -3.59
CA VAL A 157 7.46 9.41 -2.47
C VAL A 157 6.08 9.95 -2.14
N ILE A 158 5.66 9.77 -0.90
CA ILE A 158 4.33 10.13 -0.40
C ILE A 158 4.50 11.21 0.65
N GLU A 159 4.01 12.41 0.36
CA GLU A 159 3.89 13.46 1.38
C GLU A 159 2.83 13.02 2.39
N THR A 160 3.16 13.13 3.67
CA THR A 160 2.20 12.98 4.75
C THR A 160 2.03 14.31 5.45
N SER A 161 0.90 14.97 5.18
CA SER A 161 0.52 16.22 5.84
C SER A 161 -0.71 16.01 6.71
N VAL A 162 -0.96 16.96 7.62
CA VAL A 162 -2.20 17.00 8.42
C VAL A 162 -3.45 17.05 7.53
N LEU A 163 -3.33 17.61 6.32
CA LEU A 163 -4.42 17.77 5.36
C LEU A 163 -4.67 16.50 4.50
N GLY A 164 -3.81 15.49 4.62
CA GLY A 164 -3.90 14.24 3.87
C GLY A 164 -2.55 13.80 3.30
N SER A 165 -2.54 12.58 2.76
CA SER A 165 -1.40 12.03 2.02
C SER A 165 -1.58 12.21 0.51
N ARG A 166 -0.50 12.53 -0.19
CA ARG A 166 -0.47 12.58 -1.66
C ARG A 166 0.86 12.06 -2.20
N ILE A 167 0.83 11.56 -3.42
CA ILE A 167 2.02 11.11 -4.13
C ILE A 167 2.75 12.35 -4.67
N LEU A 168 3.99 12.55 -4.25
CA LEU A 168 4.91 13.56 -4.79
C LEU A 168 5.72 13.03 -5.97
N PHE A 169 6.00 11.72 -5.96
CA PHE A 169 6.76 11.04 -6.99
C PHE A 169 6.27 9.61 -7.16
N ASP A 170 6.12 9.19 -8.41
CA ASP A 170 5.75 7.84 -8.81
C ASP A 170 6.61 7.43 -10.02
N ALA A 171 7.36 6.35 -9.86
CA ALA A 171 8.11 5.75 -10.96
C ALA A 171 7.97 4.23 -10.94
N PRO A 172 7.43 3.61 -12.01
CA PRO A 172 7.51 2.15 -12.16
C PRO A 172 8.98 1.72 -12.21
N HIS A 173 9.29 0.52 -11.72
CA HIS A 173 10.68 0.05 -11.67
C HIS A 173 11.40 0.09 -13.02
N GLY A 174 10.68 -0.12 -14.11
CA GLY A 174 11.24 -0.10 -15.48
C GLY A 174 11.67 1.29 -15.98
N SER A 175 11.20 2.39 -15.37
CA SER A 175 11.62 3.74 -15.76
C SER A 175 12.82 4.27 -14.97
N ILE A 176 13.29 3.52 -13.97
CA ILE A 176 14.42 3.90 -13.12
C ILE A 176 15.71 3.32 -13.71
N GLU A 177 16.58 4.20 -14.22
CA GLU A 177 17.85 3.80 -14.82
C GLU A 177 18.84 3.30 -13.75
N ALA A 178 18.91 4.04 -12.64
CA ALA A 178 19.77 3.72 -11.51
C ALA A 178 19.22 4.33 -10.21
N LEU A 179 19.56 3.68 -9.10
CA LEU A 179 19.26 4.17 -7.76
C LEU A 179 20.53 4.10 -6.92
N SER A 180 20.98 5.26 -6.45
CA SER A 180 22.29 5.45 -5.82
C SER A 180 22.17 6.03 -4.42
N LEU A 181 22.96 5.49 -3.48
CA LEU A 181 23.03 5.95 -2.10
C LEU A 181 24.16 6.97 -1.94
N GLY A 182 23.85 8.08 -1.29
CA GLY A 182 24.82 9.02 -0.74
C GLY A 182 24.70 9.06 0.79
N LYS A 183 25.81 9.32 1.47
CA LYS A 183 25.86 9.50 2.93
C LYS A 183 26.29 10.93 3.26
N ARG A 184 25.62 11.53 4.24
CA ARG A 184 25.93 12.85 4.79
C ARG A 184 25.87 12.79 6.32
N SER A 185 26.41 13.79 7.00
CA SER A 185 26.29 13.92 8.46
C SER A 185 24.84 14.02 8.93
N THR A 186 23.96 14.54 8.07
CA THR A 186 22.52 14.69 8.34
C THR A 186 21.68 13.46 7.97
N GLY A 187 22.32 12.34 7.61
CA GLY A 187 21.66 11.09 7.23
C GLY A 187 21.97 10.66 5.80
N GLU A 188 21.09 9.85 5.22
CA GLU A 188 21.27 9.29 3.88
C GLU A 188 20.54 10.11 2.81
N THR A 189 21.02 9.99 1.57
CA THR A 189 20.38 10.56 0.39
C THR A 189 20.22 9.48 -0.67
N ILE A 190 19.09 9.42 -1.35
CA ILE A 190 18.90 8.59 -2.54
C ILE A 190 18.84 9.49 -3.76
N ARG A 191 19.64 9.18 -4.78
CA ARG A 191 19.48 9.73 -6.12
C ARG A 191 18.77 8.69 -7.00
N VAL A 192 17.65 9.07 -7.58
CA VAL A 192 16.91 8.26 -8.55
C VAL A 192 17.19 8.83 -9.94
N ALA A 193 17.89 8.08 -10.78
CA ALA A 193 18.16 8.46 -12.17
C ALA A 193 16.99 8.03 -13.05
N LEU A 194 16.51 8.96 -13.87
CA LEU A 194 15.37 8.81 -14.77
C LEU A 194 15.73 9.46 -16.11
N PRO A 195 15.09 9.03 -17.22
CA PRO A 195 15.31 9.65 -18.54
C PRO A 195 15.03 11.15 -18.57
N SER A 196 14.06 11.61 -17.77
CA SER A 196 13.68 13.03 -17.65
C SER A 196 14.61 13.87 -16.78
N GLY A 197 15.62 13.25 -16.17
CA GLY A 197 16.52 13.87 -15.21
C GLY A 197 16.38 13.31 -13.79
N PRO A 198 17.45 13.36 -12.99
CA PRO A 198 17.50 12.71 -11.69
C PRO A 198 16.75 13.52 -10.63
N ILE A 199 16.15 12.81 -9.67
CA ILE A 199 15.64 13.42 -8.43
C ILE A 199 16.52 13.01 -7.24
N VAL A 200 16.50 13.84 -6.19
CA VAL A 200 17.24 13.59 -4.96
C VAL A 200 16.30 13.62 -3.77
N ILE A 201 16.34 12.56 -3.00
CA ILE A 201 15.65 12.40 -1.72
C ILE A 201 16.71 12.51 -0.64
N SER A 202 16.47 13.34 0.37
CA SER A 202 17.45 13.66 1.41
C SER A 202 16.90 13.42 2.81
N ARG A 203 17.78 13.55 3.83
CA ARG A 203 17.42 13.42 5.25
C ARG A 203 16.78 12.06 5.60
N LEU A 204 17.16 11.01 4.88
CA LEU A 204 16.77 9.65 5.24
C LEU A 204 17.50 9.23 6.52
N GLY A 205 16.82 8.46 7.36
CA GLY A 205 17.45 7.85 8.54
C GLY A 205 18.61 6.95 8.15
N HIS A 206 19.54 6.73 9.10
CA HIS A 206 20.68 5.84 8.87
C HIS A 206 20.18 4.42 8.62
N GLY A 207 20.57 3.83 7.48
CA GLY A 207 20.16 2.47 7.08
C GLY A 207 18.86 2.42 6.27
N GLU A 208 18.00 3.45 6.32
CA GLU A 208 16.76 3.49 5.54
C GLU A 208 17.04 3.57 4.04
N GLY A 209 17.94 4.46 3.64
CA GLY A 209 18.34 4.65 2.26
C GLY A 209 19.05 3.41 1.72
N TYR A 210 19.94 2.83 2.51
CA TYR A 210 20.57 1.55 2.21
C TYR A 210 19.55 0.42 1.98
N GLY A 211 18.55 0.29 2.87
CA GLY A 211 17.50 -0.71 2.77
C GLY A 211 16.68 -0.59 1.49
N LEU A 212 16.34 0.64 1.10
CA LEU A 212 15.65 0.94 -0.17
C LEU A 212 16.50 0.55 -1.39
N VAL A 213 17.79 0.95 -1.42
CA VAL A 213 18.70 0.64 -2.54
C VAL A 213 18.92 -0.86 -2.68
N LYS A 214 19.15 -1.56 -1.57
CA LYS A 214 19.35 -3.01 -1.54
C LYS A 214 18.11 -3.72 -2.09
N SER A 215 16.93 -3.39 -1.57
CA SER A 215 15.66 -4.02 -1.97
C SER A 215 15.33 -3.76 -3.44
N PHE A 216 15.64 -2.57 -3.96
CA PHE A 216 15.46 -2.27 -5.40
C PHE A 216 16.34 -3.16 -6.29
N ARG A 217 17.60 -3.40 -5.89
CA ARG A 217 18.51 -4.28 -6.65
C ARG A 217 18.07 -5.74 -6.62
N GLU A 218 17.57 -6.21 -5.49
CA GLU A 218 17.01 -7.56 -5.35
C GLU A 218 15.76 -7.73 -6.22
N GLU A 219 14.85 -6.75 -6.19
CA GLU A 219 13.64 -6.75 -7.02
C GLU A 219 13.98 -6.71 -8.52
N LYS A 220 14.91 -5.85 -8.94
CA LYS A 220 15.39 -5.79 -10.32
C LYS A 220 15.93 -7.16 -10.78
N ARG A 221 16.77 -7.80 -9.96
CA ARG A 221 17.33 -9.14 -10.24
C ARG A 221 16.26 -10.22 -10.31
N ASN A 222 15.23 -10.15 -9.45
CA ASN A 222 14.14 -11.11 -9.48
C ASN A 222 13.33 -10.97 -10.78
N ARG A 223 13.01 -9.74 -11.20
CA ARG A 223 12.32 -9.49 -12.46
C ARG A 223 13.10 -9.99 -13.67
N GLU A 224 14.40 -9.73 -13.73
CA GLU A 224 15.27 -10.22 -14.80
C GLU A 224 15.33 -11.76 -14.87
N ARG A 225 15.19 -12.46 -13.73
CA ARG A 225 15.13 -13.93 -13.69
C ARG A 225 13.84 -14.53 -14.24
N PHE A 226 12.73 -13.78 -14.24
CA PHE A 226 11.42 -14.26 -14.68
C PHE A 226 11.01 -13.76 -16.06
N VAL A 227 11.88 -13.04 -16.78
CA VAL A 227 11.70 -12.82 -18.23
C VAL A 227 12.10 -14.11 -18.94
N PRO A 228 11.19 -14.81 -19.66
CA PRO A 228 11.59 -15.94 -20.47
C PRO A 228 12.60 -15.44 -21.49
N SER A 229 13.79 -16.03 -21.51
CA SER A 229 14.78 -15.78 -22.55
C SER A 229 14.19 -16.25 -23.88
N SER A 230 13.49 -15.38 -24.58
CA SER A 230 13.06 -15.58 -25.97
C SER A 230 14.26 -15.29 -26.87
N ALA A 231 15.32 -16.07 -26.68
CA ALA A 231 16.55 -15.97 -27.45
C ALA A 231 17.26 -17.32 -27.42
N GLU A 232 16.62 -18.34 -28.00
CA GLU A 232 17.34 -19.52 -28.50
C GLU A 232 17.03 -19.72 -29.97
N GLY A 233 18.05 -19.43 -30.79
CA GLY A 233 18.36 -20.17 -32.01
C GLY A 233 17.42 -20.03 -33.19
N SER A 234 17.58 -18.98 -33.99
CA SER A 234 17.34 -19.15 -35.43
C SER A 234 18.46 -20.07 -35.96
N PRO A 235 18.18 -21.26 -36.51
CA PRO A 235 19.22 -22.06 -37.15
C PRO A 235 19.70 -21.30 -38.39
N ALA A 236 21.00 -21.09 -38.51
CA ALA A 236 21.61 -20.55 -39.72
C ALA A 236 21.24 -21.44 -40.93
N PRO A 237 21.02 -20.85 -42.12
CA PRO A 237 20.75 -21.66 -43.30
C PRO A 237 22.01 -22.43 -43.70
N ASP A 238 21.88 -23.75 -43.80
CA ASP A 238 22.89 -24.66 -44.33
C ASP A 238 23.24 -24.25 -45.78
N SER A 239 24.40 -23.64 -45.97
CA SER A 239 25.00 -23.50 -47.30
C SER A 239 25.65 -24.84 -47.69
N ARG A 240 24.87 -25.72 -48.33
CA ARG A 240 25.42 -26.88 -49.04
C ARG A 240 25.87 -26.47 -50.43
N ASN A 241 27.17 -26.66 -50.66
CA ASN A 241 27.81 -26.77 -51.96
C ASN A 241 27.04 -27.72 -52.89
N SER A 242 26.73 -27.28 -54.10
CA SER A 242 26.75 -28.04 -55.35
C SER A 242 26.75 -27.06 -56.53
#